data_AF-A0A839IAG6-F1
#
_entry.id   AF-A0A839IAG6-F1
#
_cell.length_a   1.000
_cell.length_b   1.000
_cell.length_c   1.000
_cell.angle_alpha   90.00
_cell.angle_beta   90.00
_cell.angle_gamma   90.00
#
_symmetry.space_group_name_H-M   'P 1'
#
loop_
_entity.id
_entity.type
_entity.pdbx_description
1 polymer ?
#
loop_
_entity_poly.entity_id
_entity_poly.type
_entity_poly.pdbx_seq_one_letter_code
_entity_poly.pdbx_strand_id
1 'polypeptide(L)'
;MKKIIYALILLASWPSFARQFDVEVIIFKRNVEPSSYQESWPDVLDPINLERAFSYRDSAMMSQNGARLLSLSQYKLNNVYTKLQNHAGFKPLVHVAWRQGDRGSSRSPIFHIQAGQDFSDRFVADGRTIADAKADLALTPLNAPVAIEKKVDTSETAITETEVTEPVADTSGSLLELDGTMQVYVQHYLYVKTTLDLKVPGQHEFIVNTPIEEKEITDVEVNEDTNIIDENSSLAIKEDPNADVQLGHLESVTPETEVKEFLKSYRMKEKRQMRSGETHYIDHPLMGMIIQVRKV
;
A
#
# COMPACT_ATOMS: atom_id res chain seq x y z
N MET A 1 32.99 -57.06 10.91
CA MET A 1 31.69 -56.35 10.93
C MET A 1 31.78 -54.90 11.43
N LYS A 2 32.53 -54.57 12.49
CA LYS A 2 32.69 -53.15 12.95
C LYS A 2 33.33 -52.19 11.93
N LYS A 3 34.27 -52.66 11.09
CA LYS A 3 34.93 -51.83 10.05
C LYS A 3 33.99 -51.38 8.92
N ILE A 4 32.90 -52.10 8.67
CA ILE A 4 31.91 -51.77 7.63
C ILE A 4 30.96 -50.66 8.12
N ILE A 5 30.68 -50.61 9.42
CA ILE A 5 29.84 -49.57 10.04
C ILE A 5 30.51 -48.19 9.94
N TYR A 6 31.83 -48.10 10.17
CA TYR A 6 32.56 -46.83 10.03
C TYR A 6 32.60 -46.34 8.57
N ALA A 7 32.67 -47.25 7.59
CA ALA A 7 32.62 -46.89 6.17
C ALA A 7 31.22 -46.40 5.73
N LEU A 8 30.15 -46.95 6.32
CA LEU A 8 28.77 -46.59 5.98
C LEU A 8 28.35 -45.22 6.58
N ILE A 9 28.89 -44.87 7.75
CA ILE A 9 28.71 -43.53 8.34
C ILE A 9 29.45 -42.45 7.52
N LEU A 10 30.59 -42.79 6.94
CA LEU A 10 31.40 -41.86 6.14
C LEU A 10 30.83 -41.60 4.73
N LEU A 11 30.03 -42.53 4.20
CA LEU A 11 29.26 -42.36 2.95
C LEU A 11 27.94 -41.60 3.16
N ALA A 12 27.36 -41.67 4.36
CA ALA A 12 26.14 -40.93 4.70
C ALA A 12 26.38 -39.42 4.95
N SER A 13 27.64 -38.99 5.07
CA SER A 13 28.03 -37.59 5.28
C SER A 13 28.44 -36.86 4.00
N TRP A 14 28.16 -37.40 2.82
CA TRP A 14 28.38 -36.63 1.59
C TRP A 14 27.48 -35.39 1.58
N PRO A 15 28.04 -34.17 1.49
CA PRO A 15 27.24 -32.98 1.41
C PRO A 15 26.40 -33.08 0.13
N SER A 16 25.07 -33.08 0.28
CA SER A 16 24.20 -32.76 -0.83
C SER A 16 24.56 -31.34 -1.24
N PHE A 17 25.19 -31.17 -2.41
CA PHE A 17 25.41 -29.85 -2.97
C PHE A 17 24.03 -29.18 -3.09
N ALA A 18 23.81 -28.13 -2.30
CA ALA A 18 22.57 -27.36 -2.33
C ALA A 18 22.33 -26.89 -3.76
N ARG A 19 21.15 -27.17 -4.30
CA ARG A 19 20.85 -26.84 -5.70
C ARG A 19 20.83 -25.32 -5.84
N GLN A 20 21.40 -24.81 -6.93
CA GLN A 20 21.38 -23.39 -7.24
C GLN A 20 20.44 -23.12 -8.41
N PHE A 21 19.85 -21.93 -8.38
CA PHE A 21 18.96 -21.45 -9.43
C PHE A 21 19.33 -20.02 -9.83
N ASP A 22 19.26 -19.77 -11.13
CA ASP A 22 19.25 -18.43 -11.70
C ASP A 22 17.79 -17.96 -11.81
N VAL A 23 17.47 -16.88 -11.12
CA VAL A 23 16.17 -16.20 -11.19
C VAL A 23 16.36 -14.95 -12.03
N GLU A 24 15.45 -14.72 -12.97
CA GLU A 24 15.44 -13.53 -13.81
C GLU A 24 14.03 -12.96 -13.88
N VAL A 25 13.91 -11.66 -13.63
CA VAL A 25 12.63 -10.97 -13.47
C VAL A 25 12.62 -9.69 -14.29
N ILE A 26 11.48 -9.46 -14.95
CA ILE A 26 11.10 -8.17 -15.53
C ILE A 26 9.81 -7.72 -14.86
N ILE A 27 9.79 -6.51 -14.30
CA ILE A 27 8.56 -5.86 -13.83
C ILE A 27 8.33 -4.63 -14.69
N PHE A 28 7.10 -4.44 -15.15
CA PHE A 28 6.74 -3.34 -16.03
C PHE A 28 5.37 -2.77 -15.67
N LYS A 29 5.21 -1.48 -15.93
CA LYS A 29 3.93 -0.78 -15.90
C LYS A 29 3.25 -0.88 -17.25
N ARG A 30 1.93 -0.98 -17.25
CA ARG A 30 1.09 -0.86 -18.44
C ARG A 30 0.74 0.62 -18.63
N ASN A 31 0.83 1.12 -19.86
CA ASN A 31 0.55 2.52 -20.19
C ASN A 31 -0.96 2.68 -20.47
N VAL A 32 -1.74 2.59 -19.41
CA VAL A 32 -3.21 2.57 -19.42
C VAL A 32 -3.71 3.41 -18.25
N GLU A 33 -4.82 4.11 -18.46
CA GLU A 33 -5.44 4.90 -17.40
C GLU A 33 -6.18 3.97 -16.44
N PRO A 34 -6.00 4.05 -15.11
CA PRO A 34 -6.69 3.18 -14.17
C PRO A 34 -8.22 3.22 -14.26
N SER A 35 -8.79 4.37 -14.59
CA SER A 35 -10.23 4.56 -14.78
C SER A 35 -10.82 3.79 -15.97
N SER A 36 -9.98 3.28 -16.88
CA SER A 36 -10.41 2.44 -18.00
C SER A 36 -10.81 1.01 -17.58
N TYR A 37 -10.49 0.61 -16.34
CA TYR A 37 -10.83 -0.71 -15.81
C TYR A 37 -12.04 -0.64 -14.88
N GLN A 38 -12.96 -1.60 -15.02
CA GLN A 38 -14.08 -1.80 -14.10
C GLN A 38 -13.65 -2.64 -12.89
N GLU A 39 -12.60 -2.20 -12.20
CA GLU A 39 -12.06 -2.89 -11.02
C GLU A 39 -12.14 -1.97 -9.81
N SER A 40 -12.59 -2.51 -8.68
CA SER A 40 -12.68 -1.76 -7.42
C SER A 40 -11.41 -1.98 -6.60
N TRP A 41 -10.57 -0.95 -6.53
CA TRP A 41 -9.34 -0.97 -5.74
C TRP A 41 -9.54 -0.29 -4.38
N PRO A 42 -9.01 -0.84 -3.28
CA PRO A 42 -9.02 -0.17 -1.99
C PRO A 42 -8.30 1.19 -2.06
N ASP A 43 -8.84 2.20 -1.38
CA ASP A 43 -8.19 3.51 -1.28
C ASP A 43 -7.05 3.53 -0.26
N VAL A 44 -7.16 2.68 0.77
CA VAL A 44 -6.12 2.49 1.79
C VAL A 44 -5.62 1.05 1.70
N LEU A 45 -4.29 0.90 1.59
CA LEU A 45 -3.62 -0.39 1.54
C LEU A 45 -2.92 -0.66 2.87
N ASP A 46 -2.93 -1.92 3.31
CA ASP A 46 -2.12 -2.34 4.45
C ASP A 46 -0.62 -2.06 4.20
N PRO A 47 0.20 -1.73 5.19
CA PRO A 47 1.64 -1.59 5.00
C PRO A 47 2.30 -2.88 4.47
N ILE A 48 3.28 -2.75 3.57
CA ILE A 48 4.09 -3.89 3.13
C ILE A 48 5.07 -4.24 4.25
N ASN A 49 5.12 -5.52 4.67
CA ASN A 49 6.14 -5.96 5.62
C ASN A 49 7.52 -5.97 4.95
N LEU A 50 8.41 -5.09 5.44
CA LEU A 50 9.79 -4.93 4.97
C LEU A 50 10.86 -5.47 5.95
N GLU A 51 10.47 -6.07 7.08
CA GLU A 51 11.38 -6.41 8.20
C GLU A 51 12.61 -7.25 7.79
N ARG A 52 12.43 -8.13 6.80
CA ARG A 52 13.46 -9.02 6.26
C ARG A 52 13.85 -8.68 4.82
N ALA A 53 13.21 -7.68 4.24
CA ALA A 53 13.42 -7.28 2.87
C ALA A 53 14.69 -6.44 2.78
N PHE A 54 15.45 -6.60 1.70
CA PHE A 54 16.62 -5.77 1.43
C PHE A 54 16.75 -5.51 -0.07
N SER A 55 17.40 -4.40 -0.43
CA SER A 55 17.55 -4.04 -1.83
C SER A 55 18.41 -5.06 -2.59
N TYR A 56 17.95 -5.50 -3.76
CA TYR A 56 18.76 -6.31 -4.67
C TYR A 56 19.99 -5.57 -5.22
N ARG A 57 20.02 -4.24 -5.05
CA ARG A 57 21.13 -3.36 -5.46
C ARG A 57 22.28 -3.37 -4.46
N ASP A 58 22.04 -3.86 -3.24
CA ASP A 58 23.07 -4.02 -2.21
C ASP A 58 23.75 -5.39 -2.35
N SER A 59 24.94 -5.40 -2.94
CA SER A 59 25.71 -6.62 -3.19
C SER A 59 26.19 -7.32 -1.92
N ALA A 60 26.41 -6.58 -0.83
CA ALA A 60 26.80 -7.12 0.46
C ALA A 60 25.63 -7.88 1.09
N MET A 61 24.45 -7.25 1.14
CA MET A 61 23.22 -7.89 1.62
C MET A 61 22.82 -9.09 0.79
N MET A 62 22.95 -9.01 -0.55
CA MET A 62 22.77 -10.16 -1.45
C MET A 62 23.67 -11.32 -1.02
N SER A 63 24.97 -11.07 -0.87
CA SER A 63 25.96 -12.11 -0.55
C SER A 63 25.73 -12.72 0.84
N GLN A 64 25.41 -11.90 1.85
CA GLN A 64 25.08 -12.35 3.21
C GLN A 64 23.85 -13.26 3.23
N ASN A 65 22.87 -13.00 2.35
CA ASN A 65 21.67 -13.81 2.20
C ASN A 65 21.83 -14.95 1.17
N GLY A 66 23.05 -15.21 0.71
CA GLY A 66 23.39 -16.28 -0.23
C GLY A 66 22.75 -16.13 -1.60
N ALA A 67 22.62 -14.88 -2.06
CA ALA A 67 22.26 -14.49 -3.41
C ALA A 67 23.42 -13.72 -4.06
N ARG A 68 23.50 -13.70 -5.39
CA ARG A 68 24.45 -12.87 -6.13
C ARG A 68 23.86 -12.41 -7.45
N LEU A 69 24.12 -11.17 -7.85
CA LEU A 69 23.70 -10.69 -9.16
C LEU A 69 24.41 -11.47 -10.28
N LEU A 70 23.71 -11.63 -11.41
CA LEU A 70 24.27 -12.20 -12.63
C LEU A 70 24.74 -11.07 -13.56
N SER A 71 25.72 -11.35 -14.41
CA SER A 71 26.10 -10.41 -15.47
C SER A 71 25.05 -10.41 -16.59
N LEU A 72 24.93 -9.29 -17.33
CA LEU A 72 23.98 -9.14 -18.43
C LEU A 72 24.11 -10.23 -19.52
N SER A 73 25.31 -10.78 -19.71
CA SER A 73 25.57 -11.90 -20.63
C SER A 73 24.85 -13.21 -20.23
N GLN A 74 24.45 -13.34 -18.97
CA GLN A 74 23.75 -14.51 -18.44
C GLN A 74 22.22 -14.36 -18.50
N TYR A 75 21.72 -13.16 -18.77
CA TYR A 75 20.29 -12.88 -18.88
C TYR A 75 19.73 -13.58 -20.13
N LYS A 76 18.52 -14.13 -20.03
CA LYS A 76 17.81 -14.84 -21.12
C LYS A 76 16.52 -14.14 -21.53
N LEU A 77 16.03 -13.18 -20.74
CA LEU A 77 14.84 -12.39 -21.04
C LEU A 77 15.17 -11.07 -21.74
N ASN A 78 16.42 -10.83 -22.17
CA ASN A 78 16.80 -9.61 -22.92
C ASN A 78 15.88 -9.34 -24.12
N ASN A 79 15.57 -10.35 -24.92
CA ASN A 79 14.65 -10.20 -26.06
C ASN A 79 13.23 -9.81 -25.64
N VAL A 80 12.76 -10.31 -24.49
CA VAL A 80 11.45 -9.96 -23.93
C VAL A 80 11.46 -8.52 -23.41
N TYR A 81 12.50 -8.14 -22.69
CA TYR A 81 12.71 -6.79 -22.21
C TYR A 81 12.71 -5.77 -23.37
N THR A 82 13.48 -6.03 -24.42
CA THR A 82 13.54 -5.15 -25.60
C THR A 82 12.18 -5.03 -26.29
N LYS A 83 11.41 -6.13 -26.39
CA LYS A 83 10.05 -6.08 -26.95
C LYS A 83 9.11 -5.21 -26.09
N LEU A 84 9.19 -5.33 -24.76
CA LEU A 84 8.39 -4.49 -23.85
C LEU A 84 8.80 -3.03 -23.97
N GLN A 85 10.11 -2.74 -24.00
CA GLN A 85 10.64 -1.39 -24.11
C GLN A 85 10.22 -0.69 -25.41
N ASN A 86 10.14 -1.45 -26.51
CA ASN A 86 9.77 -0.91 -27.83
C ASN A 86 8.25 -0.82 -28.04
N HIS A 87 7.44 -1.30 -27.10
CA HIS A 87 5.98 -1.33 -27.24
C HIS A 87 5.34 -0.20 -26.43
N ALA A 88 4.56 0.67 -27.08
CA ALA A 88 3.97 1.87 -26.47
C ALA A 88 3.04 1.60 -25.27
N GLY A 89 2.47 0.39 -25.20
CA GLY A 89 1.61 -0.05 -24.10
C GLY A 89 2.34 -0.45 -22.82
N PHE A 90 3.69 -0.50 -22.80
CA PHE A 90 4.45 -0.98 -21.64
C PHE A 90 5.65 -0.07 -21.32
N LYS A 91 5.95 0.04 -20.04
CA LYS A 91 7.15 0.71 -19.51
C LYS A 91 7.87 -0.25 -18.56
N PRO A 92 8.96 -0.91 -18.98
CA PRO A 92 9.78 -1.70 -18.07
C PRO A 92 10.33 -0.83 -16.92
N LEU A 93 10.18 -1.31 -15.68
CA LEU A 93 10.66 -0.63 -14.48
C LEU A 93 11.86 -1.36 -13.88
N VAL A 94 11.86 -2.70 -13.94
CA VAL A 94 12.91 -3.54 -13.38
C VAL A 94 13.29 -4.63 -14.40
N HIS A 95 14.58 -4.87 -14.60
CA HIS A 95 15.10 -6.09 -15.22
C HIS A 95 16.35 -6.54 -14.47
N VAL A 96 16.21 -7.60 -13.68
CA VAL A 96 17.29 -8.09 -12.82
C VAL A 96 17.36 -9.61 -12.88
N ALA A 97 18.58 -10.14 -12.85
CA ALA A 97 18.80 -11.56 -12.65
C ALA A 97 19.82 -11.81 -11.54
N TRP A 98 19.57 -12.82 -10.73
CA TRP A 98 20.44 -13.22 -9.63
C TRP A 98 20.47 -14.74 -9.50
N ARG A 99 21.52 -15.25 -8.86
CA ARG A 99 21.65 -16.65 -8.47
C ARG A 99 21.39 -16.78 -6.98
N GLN A 100 20.62 -17.79 -6.59
CA GLN A 100 20.38 -18.16 -5.19
C GLN A 100 20.33 -19.68 -5.01
N GLY A 101 20.37 -20.14 -3.75
CA GLY A 101 20.16 -21.55 -3.41
C GLY A 101 18.69 -21.96 -3.35
N ASP A 102 18.47 -23.26 -3.13
CA ASP A 102 17.18 -23.95 -3.02
C ASP A 102 16.54 -23.86 -1.62
N ARG A 103 16.77 -22.75 -0.92
CA ARG A 103 16.27 -22.57 0.45
C ARG A 103 14.74 -22.44 0.49
N GLY A 104 14.16 -22.82 1.63
CA GLY A 104 12.74 -22.60 1.94
C GLY A 104 12.42 -21.16 2.32
N SER A 105 11.13 -20.82 2.35
CA SER A 105 10.64 -19.44 2.57
C SER A 105 11.23 -18.76 3.82
N SER A 106 11.54 -19.49 4.89
CA SER A 106 12.13 -18.91 6.11
C SER A 106 13.59 -18.48 5.95
N ARG A 107 14.32 -18.96 4.93
CA ARG A 107 15.75 -18.67 4.71
C ARG A 107 16.08 -18.13 3.33
N SER A 108 15.11 -18.08 2.42
CA SER A 108 15.28 -17.46 1.11
C SER A 108 15.29 -15.94 1.23
N PRO A 109 16.10 -15.26 0.39
CA PRO A 109 16.16 -13.81 0.38
C PRO A 109 14.80 -13.22 0.03
N ILE A 110 14.45 -12.13 0.70
CA ILE A 110 13.28 -11.31 0.37
C ILE A 110 13.84 -9.99 -0.17
N PHE A 111 13.50 -9.66 -1.39
CA PHE A 111 13.99 -8.45 -2.04
C PHE A 111 13.00 -7.32 -1.84
N HIS A 112 13.50 -6.18 -1.39
CA HIS A 112 12.82 -4.90 -1.49
C HIS A 112 13.04 -4.37 -2.91
N ILE A 113 11.95 -4.26 -3.65
CA ILE A 113 11.94 -3.86 -5.06
C ILE A 113 11.46 -2.42 -5.14
N GLN A 114 12.37 -1.54 -5.54
CA GLN A 114 12.15 -0.12 -5.66
C GLN A 114 12.64 0.37 -7.02
N ALA A 115 11.76 1.00 -7.81
CA ALA A 115 12.09 1.45 -9.16
C ALA A 115 11.14 2.53 -9.69
N GLY A 116 11.50 3.11 -10.84
CA GLY A 116 10.71 4.11 -11.54
C GLY A 116 10.96 5.53 -11.04
N GLN A 117 9.97 6.40 -11.24
CA GLN A 117 10.05 7.81 -10.85
C GLN A 117 9.93 7.98 -9.33
N ASP A 118 10.65 8.96 -8.76
CA ASP A 118 10.43 9.40 -7.38
C ASP A 118 9.38 10.51 -7.36
N PHE A 119 8.42 10.40 -6.44
CA PHE A 119 7.30 11.30 -6.25
C PHE A 119 7.38 12.09 -4.93
N SER A 120 8.45 11.93 -4.16
CA SER A 120 8.65 12.58 -2.86
C SER A 120 8.80 14.10 -2.94
N ASP A 121 9.02 14.64 -4.15
CA ASP A 121 9.07 16.07 -4.44
C ASP A 121 7.68 16.72 -4.52
N ARG A 122 6.62 15.91 -4.72
CA ARG A 122 5.26 16.39 -4.99
C ARG A 122 4.23 15.85 -4.01
N PHE A 123 4.45 14.65 -3.48
CA PHE A 123 3.51 13.93 -2.65
C PHE A 123 4.13 13.47 -1.34
N VAL A 124 3.29 13.35 -0.31
CA VAL A 124 3.64 12.68 0.95
C VAL A 124 3.25 11.20 0.90
N ALA A 125 3.69 10.41 1.88
CA ALA A 125 3.51 8.95 1.89
C ALA A 125 2.04 8.47 1.85
N ASP A 126 1.10 9.28 2.34
CA ASP A 126 -0.34 9.00 2.28
C ASP A 126 -0.99 9.30 0.91
N GLY A 127 -0.22 9.84 -0.04
CA GLY A 127 -0.64 10.12 -1.40
C GLY A 127 -1.14 11.55 -1.65
N ARG A 128 -1.34 12.38 -0.62
CA ARG A 128 -1.70 13.80 -0.79
C ARG A 128 -0.55 14.60 -1.37
N THR A 129 -0.87 15.73 -2.01
CA THR A 129 0.16 16.69 -2.41
C THR A 129 0.81 17.30 -1.17
N ILE A 130 2.07 17.74 -1.30
CA ILE A 130 2.76 18.45 -0.20
C ILE A 130 2.01 19.75 0.18
N ALA A 131 1.34 20.39 -0.79
CA ALA A 131 0.55 21.59 -0.54
C ALA A 131 -0.68 21.28 0.33
N ASP A 132 -1.45 20.23 0.00
CA ASP A 132 -2.61 19.81 0.77
C ASP A 132 -2.21 19.36 2.18
N ALA A 133 -1.16 18.54 2.30
CA ALA A 133 -0.66 18.09 3.59
C ALA A 133 -0.24 19.25 4.50
N LYS A 134 0.33 20.33 3.93
CA LYS A 134 0.65 21.56 4.67
C LYS A 134 -0.57 22.39 5.04
N ALA A 135 -1.58 22.44 4.17
CA ALA A 135 -2.82 23.14 4.44
C ALA A 135 -3.55 22.53 5.65
N ASP A 136 -3.57 21.20 5.76
CA ASP A 136 -4.20 20.51 6.88
C ASP A 136 -3.50 20.77 8.23
N LEU A 137 -2.17 20.91 8.21
CA LEU A 137 -1.39 21.30 9.40
C LEU A 137 -1.67 22.75 9.85
N ALA A 138 -2.13 23.60 8.93
CA ALA A 138 -2.51 24.98 9.23
C ALA A 138 -3.96 25.09 9.73
N LEU A 139 -4.77 24.03 9.64
CA LEU A 139 -6.11 24.00 10.19
C LEU A 139 -6.03 23.91 11.72
N THR A 140 -6.71 24.83 12.40
CA THR A 140 -6.92 24.69 13.85
C THR A 140 -7.99 23.62 14.08
N PRO A 141 -7.73 22.60 14.92
CA PRO A 141 -8.76 21.64 15.28
C PRO A 141 -10.00 22.35 15.80
N LEU A 142 -11.20 21.89 15.42
CA LEU A 142 -12.47 22.48 15.87
C LEU A 142 -12.63 22.51 17.40
N ASN A 143 -11.86 21.67 18.10
CA ASN A 143 -11.79 21.58 19.56
C ASN A 143 -10.45 22.06 20.15
N ALA A 144 -9.63 22.80 19.40
CA ALA A 144 -8.44 23.41 19.96
C ALA A 144 -8.86 24.40 21.05
N PRO A 145 -8.37 24.29 22.30
CA PRO A 145 -8.65 25.29 23.31
C PRO A 145 -8.18 26.63 22.77
N VAL A 146 -9.10 27.60 22.68
CA VAL A 146 -8.80 28.98 22.29
C VAL A 146 -7.63 29.44 23.15
N ALA A 147 -6.49 29.71 22.50
CA ALA A 147 -5.36 30.29 23.19
C ALA A 147 -5.77 31.69 23.64
N ILE A 148 -6.16 31.82 24.90
CA ILE A 148 -6.36 33.11 25.54
C ILE A 148 -4.98 33.78 25.53
N GLU A 149 -4.82 34.80 24.69
CA GLU A 149 -3.60 35.60 24.66
C GLU A 149 -3.37 36.24 26.03
N LYS A 150 -2.54 35.59 26.85
CA LYS A 150 -2.06 36.17 28.09
C LYS A 150 -0.94 37.13 27.71
N LYS A 151 -1.30 38.41 27.55
CA LYS A 151 -0.33 39.51 27.50
C LYS A 151 0.48 39.47 28.80
N VAL A 152 1.70 38.97 28.74
CA VAL A 152 2.66 39.02 29.85
C VAL A 152 3.83 39.90 29.43
N ASP A 153 3.97 40.95 30.22
CA ASP A 153 5.02 41.96 30.19
C ASP A 153 6.36 41.36 30.65
N THR A 154 7.39 42.08 30.23
CA THR A 154 8.83 41.85 30.14
C THR A 154 9.57 41.17 31.33
N SER A 155 10.73 40.60 30.96
CA SER A 155 12.02 40.46 31.67
C SER A 155 12.37 39.19 32.48
N GLU A 156 13.44 38.57 31.96
CA GLU A 156 14.61 37.97 32.62
C GLU A 156 14.65 36.49 33.06
N THR A 157 15.72 35.87 32.53
CA THR A 157 16.52 34.74 33.03
C THR A 157 15.99 33.30 32.95
N ALA A 158 16.59 32.63 31.96
CA ALA A 158 17.35 31.41 32.08
C ALA A 158 16.62 30.06 32.20
N ILE A 159 17.34 29.09 31.62
CA ILE A 159 17.30 27.63 31.71
C ILE A 159 16.36 26.84 30.79
N THR A 160 17.07 25.95 30.09
CA THR A 160 16.66 24.62 29.61
C THR A 160 16.08 24.59 28.21
N GLU A 161 16.97 24.36 27.24
CA GLU A 161 16.68 23.64 25.99
C GLU A 161 15.98 22.32 26.37
N THR A 162 14.66 22.38 26.48
CA THR A 162 13.81 21.19 26.51
C THR A 162 13.53 20.92 25.05
N GLU A 163 14.28 19.96 24.52
CA GLU A 163 14.04 19.28 23.26
C GLU A 163 12.56 18.90 23.18
N VAL A 164 11.78 19.74 22.49
CA VAL A 164 10.44 19.40 22.07
C VAL A 164 10.64 18.34 21.01
N THR A 165 10.42 17.10 21.43
CA THR A 165 10.31 15.95 20.54
C THR A 165 9.21 16.27 19.54
N GLU A 166 9.63 16.58 18.32
CA GLU A 166 8.74 16.67 17.17
C GLU A 166 7.92 15.38 17.11
N PRO A 167 6.61 15.45 16.81
CA PRO A 167 5.89 14.25 16.45
C PRO A 167 6.57 13.73 15.19
N VAL A 168 7.16 12.55 15.32
CA VAL A 168 7.94 11.83 14.31
C VAL A 168 7.31 12.00 12.93
N ALA A 169 7.84 12.95 12.16
CA ALA A 169 7.78 12.89 10.72
C ALA A 169 8.58 11.64 10.37
N ASP A 170 7.88 10.52 10.20
CA ASP A 170 8.48 9.28 9.76
C ASP A 170 9.16 9.56 8.43
N THR A 171 10.49 9.60 8.50
CA THR A 171 11.48 9.59 7.43
C THR A 171 10.89 9.93 6.05
N SER A 172 11.17 11.11 5.50
CA SER A 172 11.00 11.39 4.06
C SER A 172 11.86 10.41 3.24
N GLY A 173 11.39 9.17 3.13
CA GLY A 173 11.92 8.14 2.28
C GLY A 173 11.51 8.43 0.85
N SER A 174 12.36 8.02 -0.08
CA SER A 174 12.07 8.09 -1.52
C SER A 174 10.72 7.43 -1.83
N LEU A 175 9.83 8.14 -2.52
CA LEU A 175 8.46 7.70 -2.81
C LEU A 175 8.40 7.21 -4.25
N LEU A 176 8.93 6.00 -4.48
CA LEU A 176 9.12 5.48 -5.83
C LEU A 176 7.83 4.91 -6.44
N GLU A 177 7.73 5.05 -7.78
CA GLU A 177 6.64 4.60 -8.65
C GLU A 177 6.33 3.11 -8.44
N LEU A 178 7.35 2.28 -8.21
CA LEU A 178 7.21 0.89 -7.81
C LEU A 178 7.88 0.68 -6.47
N ASP A 179 7.16 0.09 -5.53
CA ASP A 179 7.68 -0.31 -4.22
C ASP A 179 7.09 -1.66 -3.79
N GLY A 180 7.84 -2.47 -3.06
CA GLY A 180 7.32 -3.68 -2.44
C GLY A 180 8.30 -4.82 -2.32
N THR A 181 7.80 -6.03 -2.13
CA THR A 181 8.62 -7.21 -1.84
C THR A 181 8.45 -8.34 -2.84
N MET A 182 9.54 -9.06 -3.07
CA MET A 182 9.54 -10.27 -3.88
C MET A 182 10.38 -11.36 -3.22
N GLN A 183 9.85 -12.58 -3.19
CA GLN A 183 10.54 -13.76 -2.67
C GLN A 183 10.40 -14.92 -3.64
N VAL A 184 11.52 -15.57 -3.95
CA VAL A 184 11.54 -16.86 -4.64
C VAL A 184 12.13 -17.90 -3.72
N TYR A 185 11.43 -19.02 -3.52
CA TYR A 185 11.87 -20.05 -2.59
C TYR A 185 11.45 -21.45 -3.03
N VAL A 186 12.15 -22.46 -2.50
CA VAL A 186 11.90 -23.88 -2.79
C VAL A 186 11.52 -24.60 -1.51
N GLN A 187 10.37 -25.26 -1.54
CA GLN A 187 9.97 -26.23 -0.52
C GLN A 187 9.84 -27.60 -1.21
N HIS A 188 8.62 -28.10 -1.41
CA HIS A 188 8.33 -29.21 -2.32
C HIS A 188 8.28 -28.75 -3.78
N TYR A 189 7.91 -27.49 -3.98
CA TYR A 189 7.85 -26.83 -5.28
C TYR A 189 8.58 -25.49 -5.23
N LEU A 190 8.82 -24.94 -6.41
CA LEU A 190 9.30 -23.58 -6.57
C LEU A 190 8.11 -22.62 -6.43
N TYR A 191 8.24 -21.62 -5.59
CA TYR A 191 7.25 -20.57 -5.42
C TYR A 191 7.85 -19.20 -5.69
N VAL A 192 7.02 -18.33 -6.26
CA VAL A 192 7.22 -16.88 -6.21
C VAL A 192 6.11 -16.28 -5.36
N LYS A 193 6.48 -15.39 -4.44
CA LYS A 193 5.57 -14.55 -3.66
C LYS A 193 5.96 -13.11 -3.91
N THR A 194 5.01 -12.26 -4.25
CA THR A 194 5.26 -10.85 -4.52
C THR A 194 4.13 -9.99 -3.94
N THR A 195 4.48 -8.83 -3.44
CA THR A 195 3.53 -7.78 -3.02
C THR A 195 4.14 -6.48 -3.48
N LEU A 196 3.61 -5.94 -4.58
CA LEU A 196 4.11 -4.72 -5.22
C LEU A 196 3.00 -3.68 -5.25
N ASP A 197 3.35 -2.45 -4.93
CA ASP A 197 2.51 -1.28 -5.06
C ASP A 197 3.04 -0.42 -6.20
N LEU A 198 2.18 -0.21 -7.19
CA LEU A 198 2.42 0.73 -8.28
C LEU A 198 1.72 2.05 -7.95
N LYS A 199 2.49 3.11 -7.78
CA LYS A 199 1.99 4.46 -7.53
C LYS A 199 1.74 5.16 -8.86
N VAL A 200 0.52 5.66 -9.04
CA VAL A 200 0.10 6.37 -10.25
C VAL A 200 -0.50 7.71 -9.83
N PRO A 201 0.06 8.85 -10.30
CA PRO A 201 -0.55 10.14 -10.08
C PRO A 201 -1.86 10.22 -10.87
N GLY A 202 -2.92 10.67 -10.22
CA GLY A 202 -4.23 10.86 -10.83
C GLY A 202 -4.98 12.02 -10.18
N GLN A 203 -6.20 12.25 -10.65
CA GLN A 203 -7.12 13.20 -10.03
C GLN A 203 -8.15 12.43 -9.21
N HIS A 204 -8.41 12.88 -7.99
CA HIS A 204 -9.40 12.28 -7.11
C HIS A 204 -10.39 13.35 -6.64
N GLU A 205 -11.68 13.03 -6.69
CA GLU A 205 -12.75 13.88 -6.15
C GLU A 205 -12.82 13.69 -4.63
N PHE A 206 -12.60 14.78 -3.90
CA PHE A 206 -12.84 14.82 -2.46
C PHE A 206 -14.20 15.46 -2.21
N ILE A 207 -15.03 14.82 -1.38
CA ILE A 207 -16.28 15.42 -0.90
C ILE A 207 -15.90 16.45 0.16
N VAL A 208 -16.03 17.73 -0.17
CA VAL A 208 -15.58 18.84 0.69
C VAL A 208 -16.56 19.09 1.82
N ASN A 209 -17.87 18.96 1.55
CA ASN A 209 -18.93 19.17 2.53
C ASN A 209 -20.04 18.15 2.33
N THR A 210 -20.39 17.43 3.41
CA THR A 210 -21.77 16.94 3.59
C THR A 210 -22.45 18.02 4.42
N PRO A 211 -23.52 18.67 3.94
CA PRO A 211 -24.31 19.57 4.77
C PRO A 211 -24.70 18.82 6.03
N ILE A 212 -24.16 19.28 7.16
CA ILE A 212 -24.65 18.89 8.46
C ILE A 212 -25.97 19.63 8.57
N GLU A 213 -27.10 18.91 8.55
CA GLU A 213 -28.35 19.49 9.04
C GLU A 213 -28.12 19.83 10.52
N GLU A 214 -27.83 21.09 10.79
CA GLU A 214 -28.07 21.66 12.12
C GLU A 214 -29.56 21.53 12.35
N LYS A 215 -29.95 20.44 13.02
CA LYS A 215 -31.29 20.32 13.56
C LYS A 215 -31.39 21.39 14.64
N GLU A 216 -31.91 22.57 14.27
CA GLU A 216 -32.36 23.56 15.23
C GLU A 216 -33.29 22.85 16.21
N ILE A 217 -32.78 22.65 17.42
CA ILE A 217 -33.59 22.25 18.55
C ILE A 217 -34.42 23.50 18.85
N THR A 218 -35.59 23.59 18.23
CA THR A 218 -36.56 24.63 18.55
C THR A 218 -36.90 24.48 20.02
N ASP A 219 -36.67 25.55 20.78
CA ASP A 219 -36.91 25.62 22.20
C ASP A 219 -38.30 25.08 22.53
N VAL A 220 -38.33 23.96 23.26
CA VAL A 220 -39.56 23.48 23.90
C VAL A 220 -39.81 24.45 25.05
N GLU A 221 -40.69 25.42 24.83
CA GLU A 221 -41.27 26.23 25.91
C GLU A 221 -41.98 25.29 26.89
N VAL A 222 -41.37 25.11 28.06
CA VAL A 222 -42.00 24.48 29.21
C VAL A 222 -43.02 25.45 29.76
N ASN A 223 -44.29 25.29 29.39
CA ASN A 223 -45.40 25.88 30.13
C ASN A 223 -45.69 25.00 31.35
N GLU A 224 -45.17 25.40 32.51
CA GLU A 224 -45.78 25.05 33.78
C GLU A 224 -47.08 25.87 33.90
N ASP A 225 -48.24 25.20 33.85
CA ASP A 225 -49.22 25.33 34.92
C ASP A 225 -50.53 24.54 34.71
N THR A 226 -50.91 23.90 35.83
CA THR A 226 -52.24 23.39 36.24
C THR A 226 -52.74 22.01 35.80
N ASN A 227 -52.74 21.10 36.79
CA ASN A 227 -53.58 19.91 36.94
C ASN A 227 -55.05 20.16 36.59
N ILE A 228 -55.69 19.21 35.88
CA ILE A 228 -56.95 18.55 36.27
C ILE A 228 -56.97 17.12 35.68
N ILE A 229 -57.34 16.16 36.53
CA ILE A 229 -57.56 14.73 36.26
C ILE A 229 -58.92 14.58 35.54
N ASP A 230 -59.00 13.79 34.47
CA ASP A 230 -60.20 12.98 34.23
C ASP A 230 -59.90 11.73 33.37
N GLU A 231 -60.31 10.58 33.90
CA GLU A 231 -60.32 9.27 33.24
C GLU A 231 -61.58 9.12 32.38
N ASN A 232 -61.48 8.30 31.33
CA ASN A 232 -62.52 7.85 30.39
C ASN A 232 -63.05 8.85 29.34
N SER A 233 -62.49 8.78 28.13
CA SER A 233 -63.30 8.60 26.93
C SER A 233 -62.50 7.91 25.82
N SER A 234 -62.86 6.66 25.55
CA SER A 234 -62.74 6.01 24.25
C SER A 234 -63.07 6.98 23.10
N LEU A 235 -62.40 6.86 21.94
CA LEU A 235 -63.03 6.85 20.61
C LEU A 235 -61.99 6.73 19.47
N ALA A 236 -62.09 5.60 18.79
CA ALA A 236 -61.98 5.42 17.35
C ALA A 236 -60.71 5.89 16.61
N ILE A 237 -59.87 4.89 16.29
CA ILE A 237 -59.06 4.87 15.08
C ILE A 237 -60.00 5.06 13.88
N LYS A 238 -59.89 6.19 13.19
CA LYS A 238 -60.30 6.30 11.79
C LYS A 238 -59.01 6.33 10.98
N GLU A 239 -58.58 5.16 10.53
CA GLU A 239 -57.68 5.04 9.38
C GLU A 239 -58.45 5.52 8.15
N ASP A 240 -58.04 6.67 7.62
CA ASP A 240 -58.36 7.06 6.26
C ASP A 240 -57.41 6.27 5.33
N PRO A 241 -57.91 5.37 4.46
CA PRO A 241 -57.05 4.59 3.56
C PRO A 241 -56.51 5.42 2.39
N ASN A 242 -56.81 6.72 2.31
CA ASN A 242 -56.33 7.64 1.27
C ASN A 242 -55.52 8.82 1.82
N ALA A 243 -54.90 8.68 3.00
CA ALA A 243 -53.86 9.62 3.41
C ALA A 243 -52.61 9.38 2.54
N ASP A 244 -52.49 10.21 1.51
CA ASP A 244 -51.28 10.39 0.70
C ASP A 244 -50.10 10.59 1.64
N VAL A 245 -49.28 9.54 1.83
CA VAL A 245 -48.04 9.61 2.60
C VAL A 245 -47.09 10.40 1.74
N GLN A 246 -47.08 11.71 1.94
CA GLN A 246 -46.16 12.63 1.32
C GLN A 246 -44.74 12.25 1.76
N LEU A 247 -44.07 11.45 0.92
CA LEU A 247 -42.67 11.11 1.05
C LEU A 247 -41.90 12.44 1.09
N GLY A 248 -41.16 12.65 2.18
CA GLY A 248 -40.60 13.93 2.55
C GLY A 248 -39.79 14.61 1.45
N HIS A 249 -39.74 15.94 1.55
CA HIS A 249 -38.92 16.88 0.79
C HIS A 249 -37.41 16.58 0.95
N LEU A 250 -36.94 15.44 0.47
CA LEU A 250 -35.51 15.15 0.36
C LEU A 250 -34.99 15.92 -0.85
N GLU A 251 -34.55 17.14 -0.62
CA GLU A 251 -33.74 17.87 -1.57
C GLU A 251 -32.44 17.07 -1.79
N SER A 252 -32.13 16.78 -3.05
CA SER A 252 -30.92 16.02 -3.39
C SER A 252 -29.71 16.88 -3.06
N VAL A 253 -29.12 16.64 -1.90
CA VAL A 253 -27.84 17.23 -1.56
C VAL A 253 -26.79 16.59 -2.45
N THR A 254 -26.41 17.28 -3.52
CA THR A 254 -25.21 16.95 -4.28
C THR A 254 -24.01 17.44 -3.47
N PRO A 255 -23.17 16.54 -2.93
CA PRO A 255 -21.96 16.96 -2.22
C PRO A 255 -21.09 17.81 -3.13
N GLU A 256 -20.50 18.88 -2.58
CA GLU A 256 -19.52 19.68 -3.30
C GLU A 256 -18.25 18.85 -3.46
N THR A 257 -17.85 18.60 -4.70
CA THR A 257 -16.65 17.82 -5.03
C THR A 257 -15.52 18.75 -5.48
N GLU A 258 -14.34 18.59 -4.87
CA GLU A 258 -13.12 19.24 -5.32
C GLU A 258 -12.20 18.21 -5.96
N VAL A 259 -11.77 18.46 -7.20
CA VAL A 259 -10.84 17.61 -7.93
C VAL A 259 -9.42 18.00 -7.53
N LYS A 260 -8.76 17.17 -6.73
CA LYS A 260 -7.35 17.37 -6.34
C LYS A 260 -6.45 16.30 -6.94
N GLU A 261 -5.17 16.64 -7.12
CA GLU A 261 -4.16 15.67 -7.51
C GLU A 261 -3.87 14.72 -6.35
N PHE A 262 -3.80 13.42 -6.62
CA PHE A 262 -3.54 12.40 -5.61
C PHE A 262 -2.68 11.27 -6.18
N LEU A 263 -1.74 10.77 -5.39
CA LEU A 263 -0.91 9.63 -5.75
C LEU A 263 -1.54 8.33 -5.25
N LYS A 264 -2.30 7.67 -6.12
CA LYS A 264 -2.97 6.40 -5.79
C LYS A 264 -2.03 5.22 -5.95
N SER A 265 -2.04 4.32 -4.96
CA SER A 265 -1.26 3.08 -4.98
C SER A 265 -2.14 1.90 -5.41
N TYR A 266 -1.65 1.08 -6.34
CA TYR A 266 -2.33 -0.11 -6.83
C TYR A 266 -1.51 -1.36 -6.54
N ARG A 267 -2.10 -2.30 -5.79
CA ARG A 267 -1.38 -3.45 -5.25
C ARG A 267 -1.58 -4.72 -6.07
N MET A 268 -0.47 -5.31 -6.51
CA MET A 268 -0.40 -6.71 -6.95
C MET A 268 0.14 -7.57 -5.82
N LYS A 269 -0.71 -8.44 -5.26
CA LYS A 269 -0.36 -9.40 -4.20
C LYS A 269 -0.55 -10.81 -4.71
N GLU A 270 0.54 -11.48 -5.05
CA GLU A 270 0.51 -12.74 -5.77
C GLU A 270 1.40 -13.81 -5.13
N LYS A 271 0.92 -15.05 -5.13
CA LYS A 271 1.68 -16.23 -4.70
C LYS A 271 1.43 -17.36 -5.67
N ARG A 272 2.46 -17.76 -6.40
CA ARG A 272 2.33 -18.74 -7.49
C ARG A 272 3.34 -19.87 -7.36
N GLN A 273 2.88 -21.10 -7.57
CA GLN A 273 3.74 -22.25 -7.81
C GLN A 273 4.25 -22.19 -9.26
N MET A 274 5.55 -22.39 -9.44
CA MET A 274 6.23 -22.30 -10.73
C MET A 274 6.90 -23.60 -11.11
N ARG A 275 7.14 -23.79 -12.41
CA ARG A 275 7.97 -24.85 -12.96
C ARG A 275 9.32 -24.27 -13.34
N SER A 276 10.40 -24.97 -12.98
CA SER A 276 11.74 -24.51 -13.34
C SER A 276 11.97 -24.68 -14.86
N GLY A 277 12.59 -23.68 -15.49
CA GLY A 277 12.85 -23.62 -16.93
C GLY A 277 11.74 -22.91 -17.72
N GLU A 278 10.54 -22.82 -17.17
CA GLU A 278 9.42 -22.11 -17.79
C GLU A 278 9.45 -20.62 -17.47
N THR A 279 8.97 -19.82 -18.43
CA THR A 279 8.71 -18.39 -18.21
C THR A 279 7.27 -18.23 -17.75
N HIS A 280 7.09 -17.59 -16.60
CA HIS A 280 5.78 -17.29 -16.03
C HIS A 280 5.45 -15.82 -16.18
N TYR A 281 4.18 -15.56 -16.51
CA TYR A 281 3.58 -14.23 -16.46
C TYR A 281 2.66 -14.13 -15.25
N ILE A 282 2.82 -13.07 -14.47
CA ILE A 282 1.96 -12.68 -13.37
C ILE A 282 1.31 -11.37 -13.77
N ASP A 283 -0.02 -11.37 -13.75
CA ASP A 283 -0.83 -10.31 -14.34
C ASP A 283 -1.43 -9.39 -13.30
N HIS A 284 -1.60 -8.13 -13.70
CA HIS A 284 -2.33 -7.10 -12.98
C HIS A 284 -2.84 -6.07 -14.03
N PRO A 285 -4.01 -5.44 -13.84
CA PRO A 285 -4.55 -4.49 -14.83
C PRO A 285 -3.58 -3.36 -15.21
N LEU A 286 -2.80 -2.87 -14.25
CA LEU A 286 -1.87 -1.73 -14.42
C LEU A 286 -0.38 -2.08 -14.51
N MET A 287 0.00 -3.33 -14.24
CA MET A 287 1.39 -3.76 -14.27
C MET A 287 1.51 -5.23 -14.64
N GLY A 288 2.72 -5.71 -14.88
CA GLY A 288 2.96 -7.11 -15.09
C GLY A 288 4.34 -7.52 -14.62
N MET A 289 4.48 -8.80 -14.33
CA MET A 289 5.75 -9.40 -13.98
C MET A 289 6.00 -10.64 -14.82
N ILE A 290 7.16 -10.68 -15.48
CA ILE A 290 7.65 -11.85 -16.19
C ILE A 290 8.82 -12.40 -15.39
N ILE A 291 8.78 -13.69 -15.06
CA ILE A 291 9.81 -14.35 -14.28
C ILE A 291 10.20 -15.68 -14.90
N GLN A 292 11.49 -16.00 -14.89
CA GLN A 292 12.02 -17.31 -15.21
C GLN A 292 12.96 -17.79 -14.11
N VAL A 293 12.89 -19.07 -13.74
CA VAL A 293 13.81 -19.69 -12.78
C VAL A 293 14.45 -20.93 -13.38
N ARG A 294 15.76 -20.90 -13.57
CA ARG A 294 16.54 -21.95 -14.24
C ARG A 294 17.47 -22.63 -13.25
N LYS A 295 17.62 -23.95 -13.35
CA LYS A 295 18.67 -24.68 -12.63
C LYS A 295 20.04 -24.30 -13.20
N VAL A 296 21.04 -24.26 -12.32
CA VAL A 296 22.46 -24.05 -12.64
C VAL A 296 23.13 -25.39 -12.87
#